data_AF-A0AAD9MN71-F1
#
_entry.id   AF-A0AAD9MN71-F1
#
_cell.length_a   1.000
_cell.length_b   1.000
_cell.length_c   1.000
_cell.angle_alpha   90.00
_cell.angle_beta   90.00
_cell.angle_gamma   90.00
#
_symmetry.space_group_name_H-M   'P 1'
#
loop_
_entity.id
_entity.type
_entity.pdbx_description
1 polymer ?
#
loop_
_entity_poly.entity_id
_entity_poly.type
_entity_poly.pdbx_seq_one_letter_code
_entity_poly.pdbx_strand_id
1 'polypeptide(L)'
;MISQMFKDLQDAGAMRTMNKTSGLYVTVKSRTPTVAASFHESLNKLIDKVFRCTPWFVRCIKPNVEKAPMYFDEQVVLAQLRYTGMLETIRIRKLGYPIRVRFHTFADR
;
A
#
# COMPACT_ATOMS: atom_id res chain seq x y z
N MET A 1 12.47 1.60 7.20
CA MET A 1 13.40 0.48 6.94
C MET A 1 13.02 -0.30 5.67
N ILE A 2 11.78 -0.77 5.50
CA ILE A 2 11.31 -1.38 4.23
C ILE A 2 11.34 -0.38 3.07
N SER A 3 10.92 0.87 3.30
CA SER A 3 11.00 1.95 2.30
C SER A 3 12.43 2.27 1.82
N GLN A 4 13.46 1.91 2.59
CA GLN A 4 14.86 2.12 2.19
C GLN A 4 15.36 0.98 1.30
N MET A 5 15.02 -0.27 1.65
CA MET A 5 15.37 -1.45 0.84
C MET A 5 14.73 -1.43 -0.56
N PHE A 6 13.55 -0.81 -0.72
CA PHE A 6 12.89 -0.69 -2.02
C PHE A 6 13.42 0.47 -2.88
N LYS A 7 14.10 1.47 -2.28
CA LYS A 7 14.78 2.52 -3.05
C LYS A 7 16.02 1.98 -3.77
N ASP A 8 16.76 1.10 -3.11
CA ASP A 8 17.97 0.49 -3.70
C ASP A 8 17.65 -0.38 -4.94
N LEU A 9 16.46 -0.98 -5.00
CA LEU A 9 15.93 -1.70 -6.17
C LEU A 9 15.47 -0.75 -7.30
N GLN A 10 15.06 0.47 -6.97
CA GLN A 10 14.69 1.50 -7.93
C GLN A 10 15.92 2.09 -8.63
N ASP A 11 17.02 2.26 -7.88
CA ASP A 11 18.30 2.74 -8.39
C ASP A 11 19.08 1.67 -9.18
N ALA A 12 18.90 0.37 -8.86
CA ALA A 12 19.44 -0.73 -9.66
C ALA A 12 18.86 -0.80 -11.09
N GLY A 13 17.63 -0.29 -11.29
CA GLY A 13 17.02 -0.12 -12.61
C GLY A 13 17.55 1.09 -13.39
N ALA A 14 18.31 1.98 -12.74
CA ALA A 14 18.88 3.20 -13.31
C ALA A 14 20.40 3.09 -13.52
N MET A 15 20.91 1.92 -13.93
CA MET A 15 22.24 1.86 -14.53
C MET A 15 22.22 2.59 -15.88
N ARG A 16 22.47 3.91 -15.85
CA ARG A 16 22.95 4.67 -16.99
C ARG A 16 24.37 4.19 -17.28
N THR A 17 24.52 3.38 -18.31
CA THR A 17 25.81 2.84 -18.75
C THR A 17 26.78 4.00 -19.05
N MET A 18 27.87 4.10 -18.29
CA MET A 18 28.97 4.99 -18.60
C MET A 18 29.74 4.48 -19.83
N ASN A 19 30.16 5.42 -20.67
CA ASN A 19 30.88 5.22 -21.92
C ASN A 19 32.24 4.54 -21.66
N LYS A 20 32.50 3.38 -22.28
CA LYS A 20 33.85 2.83 -22.44
C LYS A 20 34.34 3.14 -23.86
N THR A 21 35.59 3.58 -23.92
CA THR A 21 36.32 4.12 -25.07
C THR A 21 36.63 3.08 -26.16
N SER A 22 35.60 2.50 -26.77
CA SER A 22 35.75 1.68 -27.98
C SER A 22 34.53 1.87 -28.87
N GLY A 23 34.77 2.35 -30.10
CA GLY A 23 33.77 2.79 -31.08
C GLY A 23 32.89 1.69 -31.66
N LEU A 24 32.23 0.90 -30.82
CA LEU A 24 31.20 -0.04 -31.20
C LEU A 24 29.85 0.45 -30.66
N TYR A 25 28.97 0.87 -31.56
CA TYR A 25 27.59 1.25 -31.21
C TYR A 25 26.80 0.01 -30.79
N VAL A 26 26.93 -0.41 -29.53
CA VAL A 26 26.02 -1.37 -28.92
C VAL A 26 24.73 -0.64 -28.61
N THR A 27 23.75 -0.74 -29.50
CA THR A 27 22.40 -0.30 -29.20
C THR A 27 21.85 -1.24 -28.12
N VAL A 28 21.89 -0.81 -26.87
CA VAL A 28 21.18 -1.50 -25.79
C VAL A 28 19.69 -1.37 -26.10
N LYS A 29 19.12 -2.37 -26.79
CA LYS A 29 17.69 -2.46 -27.03
C LYS A 29 17.00 -2.37 -25.67
N SER A 30 16.14 -1.35 -25.51
CA SER A 30 15.24 -1.24 -24.37
C SER A 30 14.56 -2.60 -24.20
N ARG A 31 14.82 -3.25 -23.05
CA ARG A 31 14.18 -4.53 -22.75
C ARG A 31 12.69 -4.26 -22.67
N THR A 32 11.91 -5.06 -23.39
CA THR A 32 10.46 -5.00 -23.29
C THR A 32 10.06 -5.16 -21.82
N PRO A 33 9.18 -4.29 -21.28
CA PRO A 33 8.80 -4.35 -19.89
C PRO A 33 8.13 -5.69 -19.60
N THR A 34 8.51 -6.31 -18.49
CA THR A 34 7.86 -7.53 -18.01
C THR A 34 6.47 -7.17 -17.46
N VAL A 35 5.58 -8.17 -17.37
CA VAL A 35 4.26 -7.99 -16.73
C VAL A 35 4.41 -7.44 -15.30
N ALA A 36 5.40 -7.92 -14.55
CA ALA A 36 5.69 -7.43 -13.21
C ALA A 36 6.10 -5.94 -13.20
N ALA A 37 6.93 -5.51 -14.16
CA ALA A 37 7.34 -4.11 -14.27
C ALA A 37 6.14 -3.20 -14.59
N SER A 38 5.29 -3.58 -15.54
CA SER A 38 4.09 -2.82 -15.88
C SER A 38 3.06 -2.79 -14.73
N PHE A 39 2.90 -3.89 -14.00
CA PHE A 39 2.02 -3.95 -12.83
C PHE A 39 2.52 -3.04 -11.70
N HIS A 40 3.83 -3.06 -11.42
CA HIS A 40 4.44 -2.19 -10.41
C HIS A 40 4.27 -0.71 -10.77
N GLU A 41 4.48 -0.33 -12.02
CA GLU A 41 4.24 1.04 -12.48
C GLU A 41 2.77 1.45 -12.31
N SER A 42 1.85 0.55 -12.64
CA SER A 42 0.40 0.79 -12.48
C SER A 42 0.01 0.96 -11.00
N LEU A 43 0.60 0.15 -10.11
CA LEU A 43 0.39 0.27 -8.66
C LEU A 43 0.93 1.59 -8.11
N ASN A 44 2.13 2.02 -8.51
CA ASN A 44 2.69 3.30 -8.04
C ASN A 44 1.81 4.48 -8.45
N LYS A 45 1.35 4.48 -9.71
CA LYS A 45 0.40 5.49 -10.21
C LYS A 45 -0.91 5.50 -9.42
N LEU A 46 -1.39 4.35 -8.95
CA LEU A 46 -2.59 4.26 -8.11
C LEU A 46 -2.33 4.82 -6.70
N ILE A 47 -1.23 4.42 -6.07
CA ILE A 47 -0.86 4.88 -4.72
C ILE A 47 -0.71 6.40 -4.69
N ASP A 48 -0.07 7.00 -5.69
CA ASP A 48 0.07 8.46 -5.81
C ASP A 48 -1.28 9.17 -5.88
N LYS A 49 -2.28 8.57 -6.54
CA LYS A 49 -3.64 9.13 -6.59
C LYS A 49 -4.34 9.02 -5.24
N VAL A 50 -4.24 7.87 -4.58
CA VAL A 50 -4.84 7.64 -3.26
C VAL A 50 -4.28 8.62 -2.22
N PHE A 51 -2.97 8.90 -2.25
CA PHE A 51 -2.34 9.85 -1.32
C PHE A 51 -2.82 11.30 -1.45
N ARG A 52 -3.38 11.69 -2.61
CA ARG A 52 -3.92 13.04 -2.84
C ARG A 52 -5.37 13.19 -2.35
N CYS A 53 -6.01 12.09 -1.97
CA CYS A 53 -7.40 12.08 -1.54
C CYS A 53 -7.51 12.00 -0.01
N THR A 54 -8.70 12.27 0.53
CA THR A 54 -9.04 11.93 1.92
C THR A 54 -9.56 10.49 1.96
N PRO A 55 -8.84 9.54 2.59
CA PRO A 55 -9.21 8.15 2.53
C PRO A 55 -10.32 7.79 3.53
N TRP A 56 -11.23 6.93 3.08
CA TRP A 56 -12.17 6.21 3.92
C TRP A 56 -11.86 4.72 3.84
N PHE A 57 -11.83 4.03 4.98
CA PHE A 57 -11.42 2.62 5.05
C PHE A 57 -12.61 1.74 5.40
N VAL A 58 -12.92 0.77 4.53
CA VAL A 58 -13.91 -0.28 4.77
C VAL A 58 -13.18 -1.61 4.91
N ARG A 59 -13.53 -2.40 5.93
CA ARG A 59 -12.96 -3.73 6.18
C ARG A 59 -14.07 -4.77 6.05
N CYS A 60 -13.96 -5.60 5.01
CA CYS A 60 -14.86 -6.74 4.82
C CYS A 60 -14.36 -7.91 5.68
N ILE A 61 -15.27 -8.55 6.41
CA ILE A 61 -14.98 -9.72 7.25
C ILE A 61 -15.85 -10.88 6.76
N LYS A 62 -15.20 -12.01 6.47
CA LYS A 62 -15.89 -13.25 6.11
C LYS A 62 -16.31 -13.97 7.40
N PRO A 63 -17.61 -14.20 7.65
CA PRO A 63 -18.05 -14.74 8.93
C PRO A 63 -17.77 -16.24 9.09
N ASN A 64 -17.67 -16.99 7.99
CA ASN A 64 -17.35 -18.43 7.98
C ASN A 64 -16.75 -18.86 6.64
N VAL A 65 -16.09 -20.01 6.57
CA VAL A 65 -15.49 -20.52 5.33
C VAL A 65 -16.51 -21.16 4.38
N GLU A 66 -17.57 -21.77 4.95
CA GLU A 66 -18.60 -22.57 4.28
C GLU A 66 -19.57 -21.76 3.41
N LYS A 67 -19.52 -20.42 3.50
CA LYS A 67 -20.45 -19.49 2.84
C LYS A 67 -21.91 -19.68 3.33
N ALA A 68 -22.08 -20.21 4.53
CA ALA A 68 -23.39 -20.38 5.14
C ALA A 68 -23.92 -19.02 5.64
N PRO A 69 -25.18 -18.65 5.36
CA PRO A 69 -25.78 -17.45 5.93
C PRO A 69 -25.98 -17.63 7.44
N MET A 70 -25.93 -16.53 8.19
CA MET A 70 -26.18 -16.50 9.65
C MET A 70 -25.25 -17.39 10.50
N TYR A 71 -24.15 -17.89 9.94
CA TYR A 71 -23.15 -18.66 10.67
C TYR A 71 -21.90 -17.83 10.95
N PHE A 72 -21.53 -17.71 12.22
CA PHE A 72 -20.37 -16.93 12.67
C PHE A 72 -19.33 -17.86 13.31
N ASP A 73 -18.20 -17.99 12.62
CA ASP A 73 -17.03 -18.72 13.10
C ASP A 73 -16.05 -17.73 13.75
N GLU A 74 -15.96 -17.82 15.08
CA GLU A 74 -15.13 -16.93 15.88
C GLU A 74 -13.64 -17.02 15.51
N GLN A 75 -13.12 -18.22 15.24
CA GLN A 75 -11.70 -18.40 14.94
C GLN A 75 -11.34 -17.77 13.60
N VAL A 76 -12.19 -17.94 12.60
CA VAL A 76 -12.03 -17.35 11.27
C VAL A 76 -12.09 -15.82 11.35
N VAL A 77 -13.04 -15.27 12.09
CA VAL A 77 -13.16 -13.81 12.25
C VAL A 77 -12.00 -13.24 13.06
N LEU A 78 -11.60 -13.88 14.15
CA LEU A 78 -10.49 -13.42 14.98
C LEU A 78 -9.16 -13.41 14.22
N ALA A 79 -8.90 -14.42 13.40
CA ALA A 79 -7.73 -14.45 12.52
C ALA A 79 -7.73 -13.25 11.55
N GLN A 80 -8.88 -12.92 10.96
CA GLN A 80 -9.04 -11.75 10.10
C GLN A 80 -8.77 -10.44 10.83
N LEU A 81 -9.32 -10.26 12.03
CA LEU A 81 -9.08 -9.05 12.81
C LEU A 81 -7.59 -8.86 13.15
N ARG A 82 -6.86 -9.97 13.36
CA ARG A 82 -5.41 -9.94 13.61
C ARG A 82 -4.61 -9.59 12.36
N TYR A 83 -4.76 -10.32 11.25
CA TYR A 83 -3.93 -10.06 10.06
C TYR A 83 -4.28 -8.75 9.35
N THR A 84 -5.52 -8.25 9.49
CA THR A 84 -5.91 -6.93 8.95
C THR A 84 -5.45 -5.76 9.83
N GLY A 85 -4.89 -6.04 11.01
CA GLY A 85 -4.42 -5.02 11.96
C GLY A 85 -5.55 -4.23 12.62
N MET A 86 -6.75 -4.80 12.72
CA MET A 86 -7.90 -4.10 13.29
C MET A 86 -7.73 -3.84 14.79
N LEU A 87 -7.12 -4.78 15.51
CA LEU A 87 -6.86 -4.65 16.94
C LEU A 87 -5.88 -3.50 17.23
N GLU A 88 -4.83 -3.39 16.42
CA GLU A 88 -3.84 -2.32 16.46
C GLU A 88 -4.45 -0.98 16.05
N THR A 89 -5.29 -0.98 15.02
CA THR A 89 -6.00 0.22 14.57
C THR A 89 -6.90 0.77 15.69
N ILE A 90 -7.63 -0.10 16.39
CA ILE A 90 -8.45 0.27 17.55
C ILE A 90 -7.57 0.84 18.66
N ARG A 91 -6.45 0.17 18.98
CA ARG A 91 -5.52 0.62 20.02
C ARG A 91 -4.94 2.01 19.73
N ILE A 92 -4.46 2.25 18.50
CA ILE A 92 -3.89 3.54 18.09
C ILE A 92 -4.97 4.64 18.12
N ARG A 93 -6.17 4.36 17.61
CA ARG A 93 -7.27 5.34 17.61
C ARG A 93 -7.77 5.66 19.02
N LYS A 94 -7.75 4.68 19.93
CA LYS A 94 -8.12 4.87 21.34
C LYS A 94 -7.11 5.72 22.10
N LEU A 95 -5.81 5.51 21.86
CA LEU A 95 -4.74 6.26 22.52
C LEU A 95 -4.50 7.65 21.90
N GLY A 96 -4.95 7.85 20.66
CA GLY A 96 -4.85 9.12 19.95
C GLY A 96 -6.09 10.00 20.06
N TYR A 97 -6.06 11.10 19.32
CA TYR A 97 -7.20 12.02 19.13
C TYR A 97 -7.67 11.93 17.67
N PRO A 98 -8.52 10.94 17.33
CA PRO A 98 -8.89 10.65 15.94
C PRO A 98 -9.81 11.72 15.33
N ILE A 99 -10.52 12.48 16.15
CA ILE A 99 -11.42 13.55 15.73
C ILE A 99 -10.73 14.89 15.98
N ARG A 100 -10.55 15.68 14.93
CA ARG A 100 -9.99 17.04 14.98
C ARG A 100 -11.03 18.02 14.48
N VAL A 101 -11.63 18.77 15.41
CA VAL A 101 -12.65 19.77 15.11
C VAL A 101 -12.02 21.17 15.16
N ARG A 102 -12.44 22.07 14.28
CA ARG A 102 -12.00 23.47 14.32
C ARG A 102 -12.61 24.15 15.55
N PHE A 103 -11.90 25.11 16.14
CA PHE A 103 -12.30 25.73 17.41
C PHE A 103 -13.72 26.33 17.37
N HIS A 104 -14.06 27.11 16.35
CA HIS A 104 -15.42 27.68 16.21
C HIS A 104 -16.49 26.58 16.20
N THR A 105 -16.33 25.53 15.38
CA THR A 105 -17.26 24.40 15.31
C THR A 105 -17.36 23.63 16.62
N PHE A 106 -16.30 23.64 17.43
CA PHE A 106 -16.32 23.03 18.75
C PHE A 106 -17.06 23.90 19.77
N ALA A 107 -16.89 25.23 19.72
CA ALA A 107 -17.53 26.18 20.63
C ALA A 107 -19.03 26.38 20.35
N ASP A 108 -19.47 26.21 19.10
CA ASP A 108 -20.87 26.34 18.68
C ASP A 108 -21.73 25.09 19.00
N ARG A 109 -21.12 23.99 19.46
CA ARG A 109 -21.79 22.70 19.78
C ARG A 109 -22.06 22.54 21.26
#